data_AF-A0A528FKM9-F1
#
_entry.id   AF-A0A528FKM9-F1
#
_cell.length_a   1.000
_cell.length_b   1.000
_cell.length_c   1.000
_cell.angle_alpha   90.00
_cell.angle_beta   90.00
_cell.angle_gamma   90.00
#
_symmetry.space_group_name_H-M   'P 1'
#
loop_
_entity.id
_entity.type
_entity.pdbx_description
1 polymer ?
#
loop_
_entity_poly.entity_id
_entity_poly.type
_entity_poly.pdbx_seq_one_letter_code
_entity_poly.pdbx_strand_id
1 'polypeptide(L)' 'TITTAKALTSGYQPLSALLVGDRVAATLVEKGGEFNHGYTYSGHPVACAVALKNLEIMEREGLVDRVKNDTGPYFAKALQ' A
#
# COMPACT_ATOMS: atom_id res chain seq x y z
N THR A 1 -12.07 5.55 3.62
CA THR A 1 -11.32 4.36 3.16
C THR A 1 -10.10 4.84 2.40
N ILE A 2 -9.07 4.00 2.26
CA ILE A 2 -7.87 4.32 1.47
C ILE A 2 -7.61 3.14 0.52
N THR A 3 -7.43 3.40 -0.77
CA THR A 3 -7.04 2.39 -1.76
C THR A 3 -5.55 2.51 -2.06
N THR A 4 -4.86 1.39 -2.18
CA THR A 4 -3.42 1.34 -2.51
C THR A 4 -3.10 0.14 -3.40
N ALA A 5 -2.03 0.26 -4.19
CA ALA A 5 -1.49 -0.72 -5.12
C ALA A 5 -0.07 -0.26 -5.55
N LYS A 6 0.36 -0.57 -6.78
CA LYS A 6 1.58 -0.04 -7.42
C LYS A 6 2.83 -0.13 -6.52
N ALA A 7 3.20 0.98 -5.90
CA ALA A 7 4.36 1.10 -5.02
C ALA A 7 4.29 0.19 -3.79
N LEU A 8 3.11 -0.35 -3.44
CA LEU A 8 2.94 -1.36 -2.40
C LEU A 8 3.92 -2.55 -2.57
N THR A 9 4.24 -2.91 -3.81
CA THR A 9 5.18 -4.00 -4.14
C THR A 9 6.31 -3.56 -5.06
N SER A 10 6.45 -2.26 -5.35
CA SER A 10 7.35 -1.73 -6.38
C SER A 10 7.27 -2.45 -7.74
N GLY A 11 6.11 -3.06 -8.06
CA GLY A 11 5.89 -3.79 -9.31
C GLY A 11 6.42 -5.22 -9.36
N TYR A 12 7.03 -5.75 -8.29
CA TYR A 12 7.58 -7.12 -8.26
C TYR A 12 6.49 -8.21 -8.28
N GLN A 13 5.34 -7.95 -7.67
CA GLN A 13 4.16 -8.83 -7.67
C GLN A 13 2.87 -8.00 -7.68
N PRO A 14 1.80 -8.42 -8.38
CA PRO A 14 0.52 -7.74 -8.33
C PRO A 14 -0.10 -7.80 -6.93
N LEU A 15 -0.32 -6.63 -6.31
CA LEU A 15 -1.05 -6.51 -5.06
C LEU A 15 -1.74 -5.15 -4.98
N SER A 16 -2.96 -5.14 -4.44
CA SER A 16 -3.69 -3.96 -4.01
C SER A 16 -4.31 -4.21 -2.64
N ALA A 17 -4.65 -3.14 -1.93
CA ALA A 17 -5.33 -3.20 -0.65
C ALA A 17 -6.36 -2.06 -0.52
N LEU A 18 -7.45 -2.35 0.19
CA LEU A 18 -8.45 -1.39 0.64
C LEU A 18 -8.37 -1.32 2.17
N LEU A 19 -7.94 -0.18 2.70
CA LEU A 19 -7.93 0.09 4.12
C LEU A 19 -9.26 0.76 4.50
N VAL A 20 -9.94 0.16 5.48
CA VAL A 20 -11.19 0.67 6.06
C VAL A 20 -10.94 1.05 7.51
N GLY A 21 -11.58 2.12 7.98
CA GLY A 21 -11.47 2.51 9.39
C GLY A 21 -12.37 1.65 10.27
N ASP A 22 -12.04 1.59 11.56
CA ASP A 22 -12.68 0.70 12.55
C ASP A 22 -14.21 0.80 12.57
N ARG A 23 -14.76 2.02 12.47
CA ARG A 23 -16.23 2.23 12.40
C ARG A 23 -16.89 1.42 11.29
N VAL A 24 -16.27 1.36 10.11
CA VAL A 24 -16.79 0.61 8.96
C VAL A 24 -16.51 -0.87 9.13
N ALA A 25 -15.29 -1.24 9.55
CA ALA A 25 -14.91 -2.62 9.80
C ALA A 25 -15.84 -3.30 10.83
N ALA A 26 -16.08 -2.65 11.97
CA ALA A 26 -16.97 -3.14 13.02
C ALA A 26 -18.40 -3.34 12.50
N THR A 27 -18.91 -2.39 11.72
CA THR A 27 -20.26 -2.55 11.12
C THR A 27 -20.31 -3.77 10.18
N LEU A 28 -19.29 -3.97 9.35
CA LEU A 28 -19.23 -5.10 8.42
C LEU A 28 -19.10 -6.44 9.17
N VAL A 29 -18.28 -6.51 10.21
CA VAL A 29 -18.03 -7.74 10.97
C VAL A 29 -19.21 -8.08 11.89
N GLU A 30 -19.75 -7.11 12.61
CA GLU A 30 -20.78 -7.35 13.63
C GLU A 30 -22.20 -7.42 13.05
N LYS A 31 -22.47 -6.68 11.96
CA LYS A 31 -23.83 -6.52 11.40
C LYS A 31 -23.93 -6.88 9.92
N GLY A 32 -22.80 -7.07 9.23
CA GLY A 32 -22.77 -7.23 7.77
C GLY A 32 -23.10 -8.63 7.26
N GLY A 33 -23.12 -9.65 8.14
CA GLY A 33 -23.28 -11.03 7.70
C GLY A 33 -22.11 -11.50 6.82
N GLU A 34 -22.37 -12.41 5.89
CA GLU A 34 -21.36 -12.84 4.92
C GLU A 34 -20.99 -11.72 3.94
N PHE A 35 -19.70 -11.42 3.83
CA PHE A 35 -19.20 -10.43 2.90
C PHE A 35 -18.89 -11.08 1.54
N ASN A 36 -19.87 -11.03 0.63
CA ASN A 36 -19.81 -11.63 -0.71
C ASN A 36 -18.95 -10.81 -1.70
N HIS A 37 -17.71 -10.54 -1.33
CA HIS A 37 -16.74 -9.84 -2.16
C HIS A 37 -15.34 -10.37 -1.93
N GLY A 38 -14.62 -10.63 -3.02
CA GLY A 38 -13.25 -11.08 -3.00
C GLY A 38 -12.77 -11.43 -4.40
N TYR A 39 -11.46 -11.46 -4.59
CA TYR A 39 -10.82 -11.98 -5.79
C TYR A 39 -10.10 -13.27 -5.44
N THR A 40 -9.92 -14.17 -6.42
CA THR A 40 -9.21 -15.45 -6.21
C THR A 40 -7.83 -15.29 -5.59
N TYR A 41 -7.13 -14.19 -5.91
CA TYR A 41 -5.79 -13.89 -5.40
C TYR A 41 -5.78 -12.82 -4.29
N SER A 42 -6.93 -12.49 -3.70
CA SER A 42 -6.98 -11.63 -2.52
C SER A 42 -6.15 -12.27 -1.39
N GLY A 43 -5.16 -11.55 -0.88
CA GLY A 43 -4.26 -12.06 0.15
C GLY A 43 -3.21 -13.07 -0.34
N HIS A 44 -2.84 -13.04 -1.63
CA HIS A 44 -1.83 -13.95 -2.18
C HIS A 44 -0.52 -13.90 -1.36
N PRO A 45 -0.07 -15.02 -0.75
CA PRO A 45 0.99 -15.00 0.27
C PRO A 45 2.34 -14.51 -0.27
N VAL A 46 2.71 -14.88 -1.50
CA VAL A 46 3.94 -14.37 -2.15
C VAL A 46 3.88 -12.86 -2.38
N ALA A 47 2.74 -12.33 -2.84
CA ALA A 47 2.58 -10.90 -3.06
C ALA A 47 2.64 -10.12 -1.74
N CYS A 48 2.06 -10.66 -0.67
CA CYS A 48 2.16 -10.10 0.69
C CYS A 48 3.61 -10.11 1.21
N ALA A 49 4.36 -11.20 1.03
CA ALA A 49 5.77 -11.28 1.43
C ALA A 49 6.63 -10.25 0.68
N VAL A 50 6.39 -10.08 -0.63
CA VAL A 50 7.03 -9.04 -1.43
C VAL A 50 6.68 -7.64 -0.92
N ALA A 51 5.42 -7.37 -0.59
CA ALA A 51 5.01 -6.07 -0.06
C ALA A 51 5.69 -5.75 1.28
N LEU A 52 5.75 -6.72 2.21
CA LEU A 52 6.44 -6.56 3.49
C LEU A 52 7.92 -6.23 3.28
N LYS A 53 8.61 -6.98 2.42
CA LYS A 53 10.02 -6.72 2.14
C LYS A 53 10.24 -5.38 1.45
N ASN A 54 9.35 -5.01 0.53
CA ASN A 54 9.39 -3.71 -0.15
C ASN A 54 9.27 -2.55 0.85
N LEU A 55 8.29 -2.60 1.76
CA LEU A 55 8.11 -1.57 2.78
C LEU A 55 9.33 -1.47 3.71
N GLU A 56 9.88 -2.60 4.15
CA GLU A 56 11.11 -2.64 4.96
C GLU A 56 12.29 -1.97 4.23
N ILE A 57 12.45 -2.22 2.92
CA ILE A 57 13.50 -1.58 2.11
C ILE A 57 13.26 -0.07 2.00
N MET A 58 12.01 0.35 1.74
CA MET A 58 11.65 1.77 1.64
C MET A 58 11.98 2.55 2.91
N GLU A 59 11.70 1.95 4.08
CA GLU A 59 12.03 2.50 5.40
C GLU A 59 13.53 2.52 5.65
N ARG A 60 14.22 1.38 5.46
CA ARG A 60 15.66 1.24 5.69
C ARG A 60 16.49 2.20 4.85
N GLU A 61 16.07 2.48 3.62
CA GLU A 61 16.77 3.38 2.70
C GLU A 61 16.31 4.84 2.82
N GLY A 62 15.32 5.14 3.66
CA GLY A 62 14.78 6.48 3.87
C GLY A 62 14.22 7.09 2.59
N LEU A 63 13.58 6.29 1.73
CA LEU A 63 13.22 6.73 0.37
C LEU A 63 12.23 7.90 0.38
N VAL A 64 11.24 7.87 1.28
CA VAL A 64 10.24 8.95 1.41
C VAL A 64 10.91 10.24 1.86
N ASP A 65 11.83 10.17 2.82
CA ASP A 65 12.56 11.34 3.32
C ASP A 65 13.52 11.90 2.26
N ARG A 66 14.19 11.04 1.48
CA ARG A 66 15.04 11.47 0.37
C ARG A 66 14.24 12.21 -0.69
N VAL A 67 13.06 11.71 -1.07
CA VAL A 67 12.17 12.39 -2.03
C VAL A 67 11.71 13.73 -1.47
N LYS A 68 11.33 13.79 -0.20
CA LYS A 68 10.83 15.01 0.44
C LYS A 68 11.89 16.11 0.55
N ASN A 69 13.11 15.74 0.96
CA ASN A 69 14.12 16.72 1.40
C ASN A 69 15.22 16.99 0.37
N ASP A 70 15.42 16.11 -0.62
CA ASP A 70 16.54 16.21 -1.57
C ASP A 70 16.07 16.13 -3.03
N THR A 71 15.67 14.94 -3.49
CA THR A 71 15.45 14.72 -4.93
C THR A 71 14.20 15.43 -5.46
N GLY A 72 13.14 15.53 -4.67
CA GLY A 72 11.91 16.27 -5.02
C GLY A 72 12.16 17.77 -5.18
N PRO A 73 12.72 18.47 -4.18
CA PRO A 73 13.08 19.89 -4.30
C PRO A 73 14.05 20.19 -5.44
N TYR A 74 15.09 19.35 -5.61
CA TYR A 74 16.04 19.49 -6.72
C TYR A 74 15.32 19.40 -8.08
N PHE A 75 14.49 18.36 -8.26
CA PHE A 75 13.76 18.17 -9.51
C PHE A 75 12.80 19.33 -9.79
N ALA A 76 12.08 19.81 -8.77
CA ALA A 76 11.18 20.95 -8.91
C ALA A 76 11.92 22.23 -9.35
N LYS A 77 13.11 22.50 -8.80
CA LYS A 77 13.95 23.64 -9.21
C LYS A 77 14.45 23.50 -10.64
N ALA A 78 14.81 22.29 -11.07
CA ALA A 78 15.34 22.03 -12.41
C ALA A 78 14.28 22.17 -13.52
N LEU A 79 12.99 22.09 -13.19
CA LEU A 79 11.88 22.25 -14.13
C LEU A 79 11.32 23.69 -14.22
N GLN A 80 11.79 24.61 -13.37
CA GLN A 80 11.44 26.04 -13.43
C GLN A 80 12.36 26.79 -14.37
#